data_AF-A0A8J6WKX3-F1
#
_entry.id   AF-A0A8J6WKX3-F1
#
_cell.length_a   1.000
_cell.length_b   1.000
_cell.length_c   1.000
_cell.angle_alpha   90.00
_cell.angle_beta   90.00
_cell.angle_gamma   90.00
#
_symmetry.space_group_name_H-M   'P 1'
#
loop_
_entity.id
_entity.type
_entity.pdbx_description
1 polymer ?
#
loop_
_entity_poly.entity_id
_entity_poly.type
_entity_poly.pdbx_seq_one_letter_code
_entity_poly.pdbx_strand_id
1 'polypeptide(L)' 'MIDNASFHKSQHTQDLIEQADCTVLLVPPYSLDFNKIEKF' A
#
# COMPACT_ATOMS: atom_id res chain seq x y z
N MET A 1 -0.78 -0.85 -5.52
CA MET A 1 -0.30 0.46 -5.02
C MET A 1 -1.14 0.77 -3.80
N ILE A 2 -0.51 0.97 -2.65
CA ILE A 2 -1.19 1.21 -1.36
C ILE A 2 -0.58 2.44 -0.70
N ASP A 3 -1.35 3.17 0.10
CA ASP A 3 -0.82 4.29 0.88
C ASP A 3 0.10 3.80 2.02
N ASN A 4 0.73 4.74 2.73
CA ASN A 4 1.69 4.42 3.80
C ASN A 4 1.03 4.23 5.18
N ALA A 5 -0.27 3.88 5.24
CA ALA A 5 -0.93 3.62 6.51
C ALA A 5 -0.25 2.48 7.28
N SER A 6 -0.15 2.63 8.60
CA SER A 6 0.64 1.74 9.46
C SER A 6 0.19 0.29 9.43
N PHE A 7 -1.10 0.02 9.22
CA PHE A 7 -1.66 -1.33 9.16
C PHE A 7 -1.24 -2.11 7.91
N HIS A 8 -0.88 -1.43 6.81
CA HIS A 8 -0.33 -2.08 5.61
C HIS A 8 1.05 -2.70 5.82
N LYS A 9 1.72 -2.37 6.93
CA LYS A 9 3.03 -2.92 7.31
C LYS A 9 2.91 -4.13 8.23
N SER A 10 1.69 -4.53 8.59
CA SER A 10 1.48 -5.71 9.43
C SER A 10 1.89 -6.99 8.69
N GLN A 11 2.42 -7.97 9.43
CA GLN A 11 2.79 -9.27 8.87
C GLN A 11 1.58 -9.94 8.20
N HIS A 12 0.41 -9.85 8.84
CA HIS A 12 -0.83 -10.41 8.31
C HIS A 12 -1.17 -9.87 6.91
N THR A 13 -0.99 -8.56 6.68
CA THR A 13 -1.22 -7.97 5.36
C THR A 13 -0.21 -8.49 4.34
N GLN A 14 1.08 -8.62 4.70
CA GLN A 14 2.11 -9.18 3.82
C GLN A 14 1.81 -10.63 3.43
N ASP A 15 1.39 -11.46 4.38
CA ASP A 15 1.06 -12.87 4.12
C ASP A 15 -0.11 -13.01 3.13
N LEU A 16 -1.11 -12.13 3.21
CA LEU A 16 -2.24 -12.11 2.27
C LEU A 16 -1.81 -11.69 0.85
N ILE A 17 -0.86 -10.76 0.75
CA ILE A 17 -0.31 -10.30 -0.53
C ILE A 17 0.48 -11.43 -1.20
N GLU A 18 1.33 -12.14 -0.44
CA GLU A 18 2.09 -13.27 -0.94
C GLU A 18 1.19 -14.43 -1.37
N GLN A 19 0.15 -14.73 -0.59
CA GLN A 19 -0.85 -15.75 -0.96
C GLN A 19 -1.62 -15.40 -2.25
N ALA A 20 -1.78 -14.11 -2.53
CA ALA A 20 -2.40 -13.62 -3.76
C ALA A 20 -1.42 -13.52 -4.94
N ASP A 21 -0.16 -13.96 -4.78
CA ASP A 21 0.94 -13.82 -5.76
C ASP A 21 1.08 -12.38 -6.27
N CYS A 22 0.91 -11.43 -5.35
CA CYS A 22 0.90 -10.00 -5.64
C CYS A 22 2.15 -9.32 -5.08
N THR A 23 2.54 -8.20 -5.69
CA THR A 23 3.62 -7.34 -5.19
C THR A 23 3.08 -5.99 -4.76
N VAL A 24 3.53 -5.50 -3.62
CA VAL A 24 3.18 -4.16 -3.14
C VAL A 24 4.13 -3.11 -3.69
N LEU A 25 3.55 -2.09 -4.32
CA LEU A 25 4.22 -0.82 -4.59
C LEU A 25 3.91 0.15 -3.44
N LEU A 26 4.91 0.41 -2.60
CA LEU A 26 4.85 1.42 -1.55
C LEU A 26 5.11 2.81 -2.14
N VAL A 27 4.25 3.78 -1.80
CA VAL A 27 4.51 5.19 -2.09
C VAL A 27 5.25 5.88 -0.94
N PRO A 28 6.07 6.90 -1.22
CA PRO A 28 6.65 7.74 -0.18
C PRO A 28 5.57 8.36 0.72
N PRO A 29 5.86 8.66 2.00
CA PRO A 29 4.93 9.36 2.88
C PRO A 29 4.47 10.70 2.28
N TYR A 30 3.20 11.07 2.51
CA TYR A 30 2.56 12.31 2.05
C TYR A 30 2.51 12.49 0.52
N SER A 31 2.63 11.40 -0.23
CA SER A 31 2.53 11.34 -1.69
C SER A 31 1.07 11.41 -2.18
N LEU A 32 0.32 12.44 -1.78
CA LEU A 32 -1.06 12.66 -2.24
C LEU A 32 -1.12 12.71 -3.78
N ASP A 33 -0.11 13.30 -4.41
CA ASP A 33 0.01 13.39 -5.87
C ASP A 33 0.15 12.03 -6.57
N PHE A 34 0.60 11.00 -5.86
CA PHE A 34 0.81 9.67 -6.42
C PHE A 34 -0.37 8.74 -6.20
N ASN A 35 -1.28 9.03 -5.25
CA ASN A 35 -2.42 8.16 -4.98
C ASN A 35 -3.60 8.51 -5.89
N LYS A 36 -3.76 7.81 -7.01
CA LYS A 36 -4.79 8.09 -8.02
C LYS A 36 -6.25 8.01 -7.53
N ILE A 37 -6.48 7.42 -6.35
CA ILE A 37 -7.82 7.34 -5.73
C ILE A 37 -8.15 8.58 -4.90
N GLU A 38 -7.15 9.34 -4.45
CA GLU A 38 -7.35 10.61 -3.77
C GLU A 38 -7.70 11.65 -4.84
N LYS A 39 -8.97 12.03 -4.90
CA LYS A 39 -9.43 13.15 -5.73
C LYS A 39 -9.44 14.39 -4.83
N PHE A 40 -8.76 15.44 -5.30
CA PHE A 40 -8.65 16.76 -4.67
C PHE A 40 -9.98 17.29 -4.13
#